data_AF-A0A448NRT9-F1
#
_entry.id   AF-A0A448NRT9-F1
#
_cell.length_a   1.000
_cell.length_b   1.000
_cell.length_c   1.000
_cell.angle_alpha   90.00
_cell.angle_beta   90.00
_cell.angle_gamma   90.00
#
_symmetry.space_group_name_H-M   'P 1'
#
loop_
_entity.id
_entity.type
_entity.pdbx_description
1 polymer ?
#
loop_
_entity_poly.entity_id
_entity_poly.type
_entity_poly.pdbx_seq_one_letter_code
_entity_poly.pdbx_strand_id
1 'polypeptide(L)' 'MNVTIEQLTEKLQALPENLLERVWDYIDGLSEDKIDLEIPEWQKNEVRERIEEYKRNPDCLIDIDDVFSEIDRELDEN' A
#
# COMPACT_ATOMS: atom_id res chain seq x y z
N MET A 1 -24.66 -7.57 -11.36
CA MET A 1 -24.71 -7.21 -12.79
C MET A 1 -23.76 -8.16 -13.51
N ASN A 2 -24.25 -9.00 -14.43
CA ASN A 2 -23.40 -9.98 -15.12
C ASN A 2 -23.06 -9.41 -16.50
N VAL A 3 -21.78 -9.12 -16.72
CA VAL A 3 -21.25 -8.67 -18.01
C VAL A 3 -20.66 -9.89 -18.72
N THR A 4 -20.99 -10.09 -20.00
CA THR A 4 -20.45 -11.20 -20.78
C THR A 4 -19.06 -10.88 -21.35
N ILE A 5 -18.28 -11.91 -21.67
CA ILE A 5 -16.96 -11.76 -22.33
C ILE A 5 -17.11 -11.01 -23.67
N GLU A 6 -18.18 -11.27 -24.41
CA GLU A 6 -18.48 -10.61 -25.68
C GLU A 6 -18.71 -9.11 -25.50
N GLN A 7 -19.51 -8.72 -24.49
CA GLN A 7 -19.76 -7.32 -24.16
C GLN A 7 -18.50 -6.57 -23.71
N LEU A 8 -17.57 -7.25 -23.03
CA LEU A 8 -16.27 -6.70 -22.68
C LEU A 8 -15.40 -6.49 -23.92
N THR A 9 -15.34 -7.49 -24.80
CA THR A 9 -14.56 -7.45 -26.04
C THR A 9 -14.99 -6.29 -26.94
N GLU A 10 -16.30 -6.12 -27.15
CA GLU A 10 -16.85 -5.02 -27.95
C GLU A 10 -16.47 -3.65 -27.38
N LYS A 11 -16.52 -3.49 -26.06
CA LYS A 11 -16.16 -2.24 -25.39
C LYS A 11 -14.67 -1.92 -25.52
N LEU A 12 -13.81 -2.93 -25.36
CA LEU A 12 -12.36 -2.78 -25.50
C LEU A 12 -11.96 -2.42 -26.94
N GLN A 13 -12.61 -2.99 -27.94
CA GLN A 13 -12.36 -2.65 -29.35
C GLN A 13 -12.79 -1.23 -29.73
N ALA A 14 -13.79 -0.67 -29.03
CA ALA A 14 -14.28 0.68 -29.27
C ALA A 14 -13.49 1.78 -28.52
N LEU A 15 -12.52 1.41 -27.68
CA LEU A 15 -11.73 2.35 -26.89
C LEU A 15 -10.65 3.04 -27.75
N PRO A 16 -10.40 4.34 -27.54
CA PRO A 16 -9.21 5.01 -28.07
C PRO A 16 -7.92 4.33 -27.56
N GLU A 17 -6.87 4.32 -28.39
CA GLU A 17 -5.58 3.66 -28.09
C GLU A 17 -5.00 4.06 -26.73
N ASN A 18 -5.04 5.36 -26.38
CA ASN A 18 -4.51 5.86 -25.11
C ASN A 18 -5.26 5.36 -23.87
N LEU A 19 -6.53 4.97 -24.02
CA LEU A 19 -7.31 4.39 -22.93
C LEU A 19 -7.16 2.86 -22.90
N LEU A 20 -6.92 2.23 -24.05
CA LEU A 20 -6.59 0.82 -24.13
C LEU A 20 -5.26 0.54 -23.41
N GLU A 21 -4.25 1.38 -23.62
CA GLU A 21 -2.96 1.35 -22.91
C GLU A 21 -3.16 1.39 -21.38
N ARG A 22 -3.99 2.33 -20.90
CA ARG A 22 -4.30 2.45 -19.47
C ARG A 22 -5.00 1.22 -18.88
N VAL A 23 -5.85 0.54 -19.66
CA VAL A 23 -6.51 -0.70 -19.24
C VAL A 23 -5.48 -1.83 -19.14
N TRP A 24 -4.55 -1.91 -20.08
CA TRP A 24 -3.43 -2.85 -20.02
C TRP A 24 -2.56 -2.64 -18.78
N ASP A 25 -2.16 -1.41 -18.49
CA ASP A 25 -1.37 -1.09 -17.28
C ASP A 25 -2.08 -1.53 -15.99
N TYR A 26 -3.40 -1.36 -15.94
CA TYR A 26 -4.20 -1.77 -14.79
C TYR A 26 -4.28 -3.30 -14.65
N ILE A 27 -4.48 -4.01 -15.76
CA ILE A 27 -4.49 -5.49 -15.77
C ILE A 27 -3.10 -6.03 -15.37
N ASP A 28 -2.03 -5.45 -15.90
CA ASP A 28 -0.66 -5.77 -15.53
C ASP A 28 -0.42 -5.54 -14.03
N GLY A 29 -0.93 -4.44 -13.47
CA GLY A 29 -0.85 -4.15 -12.03
C GLY A 29 -1.66 -5.10 -11.14
N LEU A 30 -2.68 -5.76 -11.68
CA LEU A 30 -3.47 -6.79 -10.99
C LEU A 30 -2.88 -8.20 -11.15
N SER A 31 -1.95 -8.40 -12.09
CA SER A 31 -1.30 -9.70 -12.25
C SER A 31 -0.34 -9.94 -11.07
N GLU A 32 -0.68 -10.92 -10.22
CA GLU A 32 0.12 -11.31 -9.05
C GLU A 32 1.57 -11.64 -9.42
N ASP A 33 1.81 -12.07 -10.67
CA ASP A 33 3.11 -12.40 -11.23
C ASP A 33 4.06 -11.19 -11.37
N LYS A 34 3.57 -9.95 -11.26
CA LYS A 34 4.37 -8.71 -11.35
C LYS A 34 4.48 -7.92 -10.05
N ILE A 35 3.87 -8.37 -8.96
CA ILE A 35 4.15 -7.76 -7.65
C ILE A 35 5.48 -8.34 -7.19
N ASP A 36 6.57 -7.73 -7.66
CA ASP A 36 7.87 -7.93 -7.03
C ASP A 36 7.78 -7.34 -5.63
N LEU A 37 7.36 -8.18 -4.68
CA LEU A 37 7.26 -7.88 -3.25
C LEU A 37 8.66 -7.72 -2.62
N GLU A 38 9.73 -7.60 -3.42
CA GLU A 38 11.04 -7.22 -2.90
C GLU A 38 10.94 -5.85 -2.23
N ILE A 39 10.92 -5.90 -0.90
CA ILE A 39 11.10 -4.73 -0.05
C ILE A 39 12.43 -4.08 -0.45
N PRO A 40 12.42 -2.81 -0.89
CA PRO A 40 13.65 -2.11 -1.28
C PRO A 40 14.67 -2.10 -0.15
N GLU A 41 15.97 -2.18 -0.49
CA GLU A 41 17.03 -2.29 0.52
C GLU A 41 17.07 -1.09 1.48
N TRP A 42 16.65 0.09 1.02
CA TRP A 42 16.55 1.27 1.89
C TRP A 42 15.52 1.09 3.02
N GLN A 43 14.39 0.44 2.75
CA GLN A 43 13.38 0.15 3.77
C GLN A 43 13.90 -0.88 4.76
N LYS A 44 14.62 -1.90 4.28
CA LYS A 44 15.28 -2.88 5.14
C LYS A 44 16.34 -2.21 6.03
N ASN A 45 17.12 -1.28 5.48
CA ASN A 45 18.11 -0.51 6.22
C ASN A 45 17.49 0.35 7.31
N GLU A 46 16.43 1.10 6.99
CA GLU A 46 15.70 1.93 7.96
C GLU A 46 15.20 1.09 9.16
N VAL A 47 14.60 -0.07 8.88
CA VAL A 47 14.12 -0.97 9.94
C VAL A 47 15.28 -1.50 10.79
N ARG A 48 16.41 -1.88 10.17
CA ARG A 48 17.61 -2.32 10.90
C ARG A 48 18.15 -1.21 11.80
N GLU A 49 18.26 0.02 11.31
CA GLU A 49 18.75 1.17 12.08
C GLU A 49 17.85 1.44 13.29
N ARG A 50 16.53 1.42 13.11
CA ARG A 50 15.57 1.57 14.22
C ARG A 50 15.68 0.47 15.26
N ILE A 51 15.88 -0.79 14.84
CA ILE A 51 16.09 -1.92 15.75
C ILE A 51 17.37 -1.75 16.57
N GLU A 52 18.47 -1.32 15.95
CA GLU A 52 19.74 -1.08 16.65
C GLU A 52 19.64 0.13 17.59
N GLU A 53 18.94 1.19 17.19
CA GLU A 53 18.65 2.34 18.06
C GLU A 53 17.86 1.91 19.31
N TYR A 54 16.83 1.08 19.12
CA TYR A 54 16.06 0.50 20.23
C TYR A 54 16.93 -0.35 21.17
N LYS A 55 17.76 -1.25 20.62
CA LYS A 55 18.65 -2.09 21.45
C LYS A 55 19.61 -1.25 22.31
N ARG A 56 20.03 -0.09 21.80
CA ARG A 56 20.92 0.83 22.53
C ARG A 56 20.15 1.65 23.57
N ASN A 57 18.93 2.06 23.25
CA ASN A 57 18.12 2.97 24.05
C ASN A 57 16.69 2.42 24.20
N PRO A 58 16.45 1.35 24.99
CA PRO A 58 15.13 0.72 25.08
C PRO A 58 14.03 1.66 25.60
N ASP A 59 14.41 2.65 26.41
CA ASP A 59 13.52 3.68 26.96
C ASP A 59 13.07 4.71 25.90
N CYS A 60 13.56 4.64 24.67
CA CYS A 60 13.13 5.53 23.57
C CYS A 60 11.82 5.08 22.90
N LEU A 61 11.31 3.89 23.26
CA LEU A 61 10.00 3.46 22.81
C LEU A 61 8.91 4.22 23.56
N ILE A 62 8.00 4.78 22.79
CA ILE A 62 6.74 5.28 23.31
C ILE A 62 5.78 4.08 23.32
N ASP A 63 5.15 3.83 24.47
CA ASP A 63 4.09 2.82 24.55
C ASP A 63 2.94 3.26 23.66
N ILE A 64 2.54 2.40 22.72
CA ILE A 64 1.48 2.73 21.77
C ILE A 64 0.14 2.92 22.50
N ASP A 65 -0.06 2.23 23.63
CA ASP A 65 -1.25 2.38 24.45
C ASP A 65 -1.28 3.75 25.15
N ASP A 66 -0.12 4.29 25.53
CA ASP A 66 0.00 5.65 26.07
C ASP A 66 -0.31 6.70 25.00
N VAL A 67 0.17 6.50 23.76
CA VAL A 67 -0.14 7.39 22.62
C VAL A 67 -1.64 7.41 22.33
N PHE A 68 -2.27 6.23 22.26
CA PHE A 68 -3.71 6.15 22.02
C PHE A 68 -4.52 6.78 23.17
N SER A 69 -4.10 6.54 24.41
CA SER A 69 -4.74 7.14 25.59
C SER A 69 -4.63 8.68 25.60
N GLU A 70 -3.54 9.23 25.08
CA GLU A 70 -3.35 10.68 24.95
C GLU A 70 -4.22 11.26 23.82
N ILE A 71 -4.28 10.58 22.66
CA ILE A 71 -5.17 10.96 21.56
C ILE A 71 -6.63 10.96 22.00
N ASP A 72 -7.10 9.91 22.69
CA ASP A 72 -8.48 9.81 23.16
C ASP A 72 -8.81 10.94 24.15
N ARG A 73 -7.87 11.29 25.05
CA ARG A 73 -8.04 12.41 25.98
C ARG A 73 -8.16 13.75 25.25
N GLU A 74 -7.32 14.00 24.25
CA GLU A 74 -7.39 15.24 23.45
C GLU A 74 -8.69 15.36 22.63
N LEU A 75 -9.26 14.22 22.22
CA LEU A 75 -10.52 14.16 21.50
C LEU A 75 -11.74 14.32 22.42
N ASP A 76 -11.69 13.82 23.65
CA ASP A 76 -12.76 13.93 24.65
C ASP A 76 -12.80 15.28 25.39
N GLU A 77 -11.73 16.08 25.35
CA GLU A 77 -11.66 17.42 25.96
C GLU A 77 -12.21 18.55 25.05
N ASN A 78 -12.82 18.23 23.90
CA ASN A 78 -13.55 19.17 23.01
C ASN A 78 -15.05 18.85 22.88
#